data_AF-E1F3S5-F1
#
_entry.id   AF-E1F3S5-F1
#
_cell.length_a   1.000
_cell.length_b   1.000
_cell.length_c   1.000
_cell.angle_alpha   90.00
_cell.angle_beta   90.00
_cell.angle_gamma   90.00
#
_symmetry.space_group_name_H-M   'P 1'
#
loop_
_entity.id
_entity.type
_entity.pdbx_description
1 polymer ?
#
loop_
_entity_poly.entity_id
_entity_poly.type
_entity_poly.pdbx_seq_one_letter_code
_entity_poly.pdbx_strand_id
1 'polypeptide(L)'
;MTSLATSNIFAKMGSDSVYSPRAVPIRRPIFDNRYRYNPSVELLRKLSPTELQRVNNFMVSNEYGMICWSGETDISGVDFTKDLVLERGSCEVYSSGNAPPRGTKLNKHAVVTLLGIEFFLPGSQESFLQAQIEQRTLEIGARFISFDNATGQWSFAVDYFV
;
A
#
# COMPACT_ATOMS: atom_id res chain seq x y z
N MET A 1 -32.94 -71.23 3.69
CA MET A 1 -31.94 -70.23 3.29
C MET A 1 -32.67 -69.08 2.62
N THR A 2 -32.70 -67.95 3.35
CA THR A 2 -32.92 -66.54 2.95
C THR A 2 -33.96 -66.16 1.88
N SER A 3 -34.99 -65.46 2.36
CA SER A 3 -35.99 -64.69 1.62
C SER A 3 -35.53 -63.24 1.41
N LEU A 4 -35.89 -62.66 0.26
CA LEU A 4 -35.91 -61.22 0.01
C LEU A 4 -37.07 -60.57 0.77
N ALA A 5 -36.83 -59.39 1.35
CA ALA A 5 -37.80 -58.29 1.42
C ALA A 5 -37.09 -56.95 1.71
N THR A 6 -37.46 -55.95 0.93
CA THR A 6 -37.17 -54.51 1.00
C THR A 6 -37.50 -53.86 2.35
N SER A 7 -36.78 -52.79 2.74
CA SER A 7 -37.38 -51.59 3.36
C SER A 7 -36.38 -50.43 3.46
N ASN A 8 -36.74 -49.29 2.85
CA ASN A 8 -36.24 -47.97 3.22
C ASN A 8 -36.78 -47.61 4.61
N ILE A 9 -35.91 -47.13 5.51
CA ILE A 9 -36.31 -46.55 6.79
C ILE A 9 -35.74 -45.14 6.87
N PHE A 10 -36.64 -44.16 6.77
CA PHE A 10 -36.44 -42.76 7.13
C PHE A 10 -36.00 -42.62 8.61
N ALA A 11 -35.05 -41.70 8.88
CA ALA A 11 -35.28 -40.48 9.68
C ALA A 11 -34.14 -40.09 10.64
N LYS A 12 -33.76 -38.80 10.50
CA LYS A 12 -33.35 -37.84 11.55
C LYS A 12 -32.00 -38.01 12.27
N MET A 13 -31.05 -37.17 11.86
CA MET A 13 -30.31 -36.18 12.68
C MET A 13 -29.68 -35.22 11.64
N GLY A 14 -29.95 -33.92 11.57
CA GLY A 14 -30.16 -32.97 12.65
C GLY A 14 -28.84 -32.32 13.06
N SER A 15 -28.18 -31.58 12.15
CA SER A 15 -27.52 -30.30 12.48
C SER A 15 -26.90 -29.73 11.21
N ASP A 16 -27.53 -28.67 10.68
CA ASP A 16 -26.85 -27.71 9.84
C ASP A 16 -25.78 -27.01 10.70
N SER A 17 -24.63 -27.65 10.84
CA SER A 17 -23.41 -26.93 11.22
C SER A 17 -23.00 -26.11 10.00
N VAL A 18 -23.69 -24.98 9.81
CA VAL A 18 -23.15 -23.86 9.04
C VAL A 18 -21.86 -23.48 9.76
N TYR A 19 -20.75 -24.06 9.32
CA TYR A 19 -19.43 -23.59 9.67
C TYR A 19 -19.33 -22.20 9.06
N SER A 20 -19.78 -21.19 9.80
CA SER A 20 -19.45 -19.81 9.54
C SER A 20 -18.00 -19.66 10.00
N PRO A 21 -17.02 -19.60 9.09
CA PRO A 21 -15.65 -19.32 9.51
C PRO A 21 -15.73 -17.99 10.26
N ARG A 22 -15.39 -18.01 11.57
CA ARG A 22 -15.36 -16.80 12.39
C ARG A 22 -14.55 -15.76 11.62
N ALA A 23 -15.21 -14.76 11.08
CA ALA A 23 -14.54 -13.70 10.35
C ALA A 23 -13.54 -13.07 11.33
N VAL A 24 -12.24 -13.20 11.04
CA VAL A 24 -11.21 -12.56 11.84
C VAL A 24 -11.49 -11.05 11.75
N PRO A 25 -11.67 -10.35 12.89
CA PRO A 25 -12.02 -8.94 12.84
C PRO A 25 -10.90 -8.18 12.13
N ILE A 26 -11.28 -7.50 11.04
CA ILE A 26 -10.39 -6.64 10.27
C ILE A 26 -9.86 -5.56 11.21
N ARG A 27 -8.54 -5.49 11.36
CA ARG A 27 -7.89 -4.48 12.21
C ARG A 27 -8.01 -3.11 11.55
N ARG A 28 -8.24 -2.08 12.36
CA ARG A 28 -8.23 -0.68 11.93
C ARG A 28 -6.78 -0.22 11.70
N PRO A 29 -6.53 0.71 10.76
CA PRO A 29 -5.20 1.33 10.63
C PRO A 29 -4.86 2.20 11.85
N ILE A 30 -3.56 2.35 12.11
CA ILE A 30 -3.01 3.30 13.09
C ILE A 30 -2.40 4.45 12.30
N PHE A 31 -2.94 5.65 12.46
CA PHE A 31 -2.47 6.87 11.78
C PHE A 31 -1.40 7.58 12.60
N ASP A 32 -0.40 8.12 11.91
CA ASP A 32 0.65 8.95 12.50
C ASP A 32 0.35 10.42 12.21
N ASN A 33 0.46 11.27 13.23
CA ASN A 33 0.18 12.70 13.13
C ASN A 33 1.24 13.46 12.32
N ARG A 34 2.40 12.85 12.04
CA ARG A 34 3.42 13.41 11.13
C ARG A 34 2.96 13.44 9.68
N TYR A 35 1.94 12.66 9.33
CA TYR A 35 1.45 12.56 7.97
C TYR A 35 0.07 13.19 7.79
N ARG A 36 -0.17 13.67 6.58
CA ARG A 36 -1.49 14.02 6.06
C ARG A 36 -1.97 12.91 5.13
N TYR A 37 -3.26 12.67 5.16
CA TYR A 37 -3.91 11.57 4.44
C TYR A 37 -4.98 12.12 3.52
N ASN A 38 -5.08 11.53 2.33
CA ASN A 38 -6.21 11.73 1.43
C ASN A 38 -6.77 10.36 1.00
N PRO A 39 -8.04 10.04 1.28
CA PRO A 39 -9.01 10.85 2.03
C PRO A 39 -8.59 11.16 3.49
N SER A 40 -9.21 12.16 4.12
CA SER A 40 -8.80 12.62 5.46
C SER A 40 -8.98 11.54 6.52
N VAL A 41 -8.20 11.62 7.61
CA VAL A 41 -8.25 10.66 8.71
C VAL A 41 -9.65 10.58 9.33
N GLU A 42 -10.36 11.70 9.42
CA GLU A 42 -11.73 11.78 9.94
C GLU A 42 -12.71 10.98 9.07
N LEU A 43 -12.52 10.97 7.75
CA LEU A 43 -13.31 10.15 6.84
C LEU A 43 -12.91 8.68 6.97
N LEU A 44 -11.61 8.39 6.94
CA LEU A 44 -11.10 7.01 7.02
C LEU A 44 -11.53 6.31 8.31
N ARG A 45 -11.60 7.02 9.44
CA ARG A 45 -12.10 6.48 10.71
C ARG A 45 -13.58 6.09 10.67
N LYS A 46 -14.39 6.73 9.81
CA LYS A 46 -15.82 6.45 9.66
C LYS A 46 -16.13 5.29 8.72
N LEU A 47 -15.18 4.93 7.85
CA LEU A 47 -15.34 3.82 6.93
C LEU A 47 -15.57 2.50 7.67
N SER A 48 -16.37 1.62 7.07
CA SER A 48 -16.53 0.24 7.50
C SER A 48 -15.25 -0.57 7.25
N PRO A 49 -15.10 -1.74 7.89
CA PRO A 49 -13.93 -2.58 7.66
C PRO A 49 -13.73 -3.00 6.19
N THR A 50 -14.83 -3.22 5.45
CA THR A 50 -14.76 -3.57 4.02
C THR A 50 -14.35 -2.37 3.17
N GLU A 51 -14.82 -1.16 3.51
CA GLU A 51 -14.42 0.07 2.80
C GLU A 51 -12.94 0.41 3.03
N LEU A 52 -12.39 0.11 4.22
CA LEU A 52 -10.96 0.26 4.49
C LEU A 52 -10.07 -0.65 3.62
N GLN A 53 -10.63 -1.70 3.02
CA GLN A 53 -9.91 -2.55 2.07
C GLN A 53 -9.90 -2.01 0.64
N ARG A 54 -10.68 -0.96 0.35
CA ARG A 54 -10.93 -0.43 -1.00
C ARG A 54 -10.88 1.10 -1.03
N VAL A 55 -9.94 1.69 -0.29
CA VAL A 55 -9.78 3.14 -0.28
C VAL A 55 -9.25 3.57 -1.64
N ASN A 56 -10.04 4.38 -2.36
CA ASN A 56 -9.69 4.83 -3.70
C ASN A 56 -8.70 6.00 -3.67
N ASN A 57 -7.67 5.91 -4.50
CA ASN A 57 -6.65 6.96 -4.70
C ASN A 57 -6.06 7.45 -3.37
N PHE A 58 -5.69 6.48 -2.53
CA PHE A 58 -5.14 6.73 -1.22
C PHE A 58 -3.79 7.43 -1.34
N MET A 59 -3.58 8.47 -0.55
CA MET A 59 -2.35 9.26 -0.55
C MET A 59 -1.92 9.59 0.88
N VAL A 60 -0.61 9.53 1.10
CA VAL A 60 0.05 9.96 2.33
C VAL A 60 1.11 11.00 1.99
N SER A 61 1.24 12.05 2.79
CA SER A 61 2.18 13.14 2.54
C SER A 61 2.68 13.81 3.83
N ASN A 62 3.84 14.44 3.76
CA ASN A 62 4.38 15.35 4.77
C ASN A 62 5.23 16.44 4.10
N GLU A 63 6.05 17.14 4.87
CA GLU A 63 6.97 18.17 4.37
C GLU A 63 8.06 17.66 3.42
N TYR A 64 8.36 16.35 3.42
CA TYR A 64 9.42 15.76 2.61
C TYR A 64 8.92 15.15 1.31
N GLY A 65 7.63 14.85 1.19
CA GLY A 65 7.11 14.21 0.00
C GLY A 65 5.66 13.76 0.09
N MET A 66 5.27 12.96 -0.89
CA MET A 66 4.00 12.25 -0.91
C MET A 66 4.10 10.93 -1.67
N ILE A 67 3.21 10.01 -1.33
CA ILE A 67 3.05 8.72 -1.99
C ILE A 67 1.57 8.56 -2.33
N CYS A 68 1.29 8.19 -3.57
CA CYS A 68 -0.05 7.99 -4.10
C CYS A 68 -0.22 6.56 -4.61
N TRP A 69 -1.21 5.85 -4.05
CA TRP A 69 -1.64 4.54 -4.50
C TRP A 69 -2.92 4.69 -5.33
N SER A 70 -2.78 4.62 -6.64
CA SER A 70 -3.91 4.72 -7.57
C SER A 70 -4.88 3.53 -7.45
N GLY A 71 -6.17 3.82 -7.62
CA GLY A 71 -7.24 2.83 -7.51
C GLY A 71 -7.49 2.36 -6.07
N GLU A 72 -8.09 1.18 -5.92
CA GLU A 72 -8.44 0.62 -4.61
C GLU A 72 -7.20 0.12 -3.84
N THR A 73 -7.09 0.55 -2.59
CA THR A 73 -5.98 0.21 -1.70
C THR A 73 -6.49 -0.27 -0.35
N ASP A 74 -5.98 -1.42 0.11
CA ASP A 74 -6.30 -1.97 1.41
C ASP A 74 -5.38 -1.40 2.49
N ILE A 75 -5.94 -0.51 3.32
CA ILE A 75 -5.22 0.09 4.45
C ILE A 75 -5.56 -0.58 5.79
N SER A 76 -6.29 -1.69 5.78
CA SER A 76 -6.64 -2.39 7.03
C SER A 76 -5.41 -2.94 7.73
N GLY A 77 -5.35 -2.74 9.05
CA GLY A 77 -4.26 -3.21 9.90
C GLY A 77 -2.89 -2.59 9.64
N VAL A 78 -2.79 -1.60 8.74
CA VAL A 78 -1.55 -0.86 8.49
C VAL A 78 -1.27 0.08 9.65
N ASP A 79 -0.03 0.11 10.10
CA ASP A 79 0.43 0.98 11.16
C ASP A 79 1.40 2.01 10.59
N PHE A 80 0.90 3.20 10.28
CA PHE A 80 1.67 4.26 9.65
C PHE A 80 2.79 4.81 10.57
N THR A 81 2.82 4.44 11.85
CA THR A 81 3.93 4.84 12.74
C THR A 81 5.21 4.04 12.49
N LYS A 82 5.09 2.85 11.87
CA LYS A 82 6.21 1.91 11.64
C LYS A 82 6.30 1.37 10.21
N ASP A 83 5.17 1.22 9.53
CA ASP A 83 5.09 0.63 8.20
C ASP A 83 5.39 1.66 7.09
N LEU A 84 5.54 2.94 7.46
CA LEU A 84 5.84 4.03 6.55
C LEU A 84 6.86 4.98 7.16
N VAL A 85 7.94 5.22 6.41
CA VAL A 85 8.93 6.25 6.69
C VAL A 85 9.03 7.14 5.46
N LEU A 86 8.73 8.43 5.63
CA LEU A 86 8.87 9.43 4.58
C LEU A 86 9.70 10.59 5.14
N GLU A 87 10.95 10.63 4.72
CA GLU A 87 11.98 11.54 5.26
C GLU A 87 12.69 12.26 4.10
N ARG A 88 13.57 13.20 4.41
CA ARG A 88 14.34 13.92 3.39
C ARG A 88 15.10 12.94 2.48
N GLY A 89 14.73 12.91 1.20
CA GLY A 89 15.39 12.08 0.20
C GLY A 89 15.15 10.58 0.31
N SER A 90 14.24 10.13 1.18
CA SER A 90 13.93 8.71 1.33
C SER A 90 12.45 8.45 1.57
N CYS A 91 11.98 7.33 1.03
CA CYS A 91 10.64 6.80 1.23
C CYS A 91 10.77 5.28 1.37
N GLU A 92 10.34 4.76 2.52
CA GLU A 92 10.35 3.32 2.81
C GLU A 92 8.96 2.88 3.27
N VAL A 93 8.50 1.74 2.77
CA VAL A 93 7.23 1.12 3.14
C VAL A 93 7.52 -0.32 3.55
N TYR A 94 7.07 -0.71 4.74
CA TYR A 94 7.34 -2.01 5.37
C TYR A 94 8.82 -2.33 5.62
N SER A 95 9.64 -1.34 5.96
CA SER A 95 11.09 -1.51 6.22
C SER A 95 11.43 -2.50 7.34
N SER A 96 10.48 -2.88 8.19
CA SER A 96 10.66 -3.92 9.20
C SER A 96 10.72 -5.36 8.63
N GLY A 97 10.61 -5.54 7.31
CA GLY A 97 10.71 -6.84 6.63
C GLY A 97 9.45 -7.71 6.68
N ASN A 98 8.33 -7.17 7.20
CA ASN A 98 7.03 -7.87 7.28
C ASN A 98 6.09 -7.40 6.17
N ALA A 99 6.63 -7.17 4.97
CA ALA A 99 5.85 -6.71 3.84
C ALA A 99 4.80 -7.78 3.44
N PRO A 100 3.53 -7.38 3.21
CA PRO A 100 2.52 -8.28 2.69
C PRO A 100 2.84 -8.69 1.23
N PRO A 101 2.15 -9.67 0.65
CA PRO A 101 2.38 -10.10 -0.74
C PRO A 101 2.33 -8.93 -1.73
N ARG A 102 3.14 -9.01 -2.79
CA ARG A 102 3.16 -8.01 -3.87
C ARG A 102 1.75 -7.83 -4.46
N GLY A 103 1.38 -6.58 -4.73
CA GLY A 103 0.07 -6.18 -5.21
C GLY A 103 -0.99 -6.01 -4.12
N THR A 104 -0.67 -6.26 -2.84
CA THR A 104 -1.62 -6.16 -1.74
C THR A 104 -1.26 -5.04 -0.78
N LYS A 105 -2.29 -4.48 -0.12
CA LYS A 105 -2.16 -3.35 0.80
C LYS A 105 -1.33 -2.21 0.21
N LEU A 106 -0.34 -1.69 0.94
CA LEU A 106 0.59 -0.68 0.44
C LEU A 106 1.71 -1.29 -0.41
N ASN A 107 1.90 -2.62 -0.41
CA ASN A 107 2.93 -3.29 -1.18
C ASN A 107 2.50 -3.51 -2.64
N LYS A 108 2.12 -2.43 -3.31
CA LYS A 108 1.63 -2.41 -4.69
C LYS A 108 2.13 -1.15 -5.38
N HIS A 109 1.77 -1.04 -6.66
CA HIS A 109 2.15 0.10 -7.47
C HIS A 109 1.78 1.44 -6.82
N ALA A 110 2.75 2.34 -6.75
CA ALA A 110 2.59 3.67 -6.18
C ALA A 110 3.45 4.70 -6.93
N VAL A 111 2.98 5.94 -6.95
CA VAL A 111 3.77 7.10 -7.39
C VAL A 111 4.30 7.80 -6.16
N VAL A 112 5.62 7.94 -6.09
CA VAL A 112 6.32 8.65 -5.02
C VAL A 112 6.82 9.98 -5.57
N THR A 113 6.65 11.03 -4.79
CA THR A 113 7.19 12.36 -5.06
C THR A 113 7.97 12.83 -3.85
N LEU A 114 9.28 12.97 -3.99
CA LEU A 114 10.17 13.53 -2.97
C LEU A 114 10.42 15.01 -3.24
N LEU A 115 10.50 15.81 -2.18
CA LEU A 115 10.66 17.27 -2.22
C LEU A 115 12.04 17.69 -1.72
N GLY A 116 12.56 18.79 -2.27
CA GLY A 116 13.83 19.38 -1.85
C GLY A 116 15.03 18.49 -2.16
N ILE A 117 14.98 17.75 -3.27
CA ILE A 117 16.07 16.91 -3.75
C ILE A 117 17.02 17.74 -4.60
N GLU A 118 18.28 17.74 -4.20
CA GLU A 118 19.37 18.39 -4.93
C GLU A 118 20.30 17.32 -5.51
N PHE A 119 20.47 17.35 -6.83
CA PHE A 119 21.48 16.53 -7.51
C PHE A 119 22.69 17.41 -7.81
N PHE A 120 23.86 17.03 -7.29
CA PHE A 120 25.09 17.78 -7.51
C PHE A 120 25.63 17.55 -8.93
N LEU A 121 25.72 18.62 -9.73
CA LEU A 121 26.34 18.57 -11.05
C LEU A 121 27.72 19.23 -11.06
N PRO A 122 28.78 18.52 -11.45
CA PRO A 122 30.00 19.18 -11.89
C PRO A 122 29.79 19.75 -13.30
N GLY A 123 29.55 21.06 -13.38
CA GLY A 123 29.38 21.78 -14.65
C GLY A 123 27.95 21.78 -15.16
N SER A 124 27.50 22.94 -15.64
CA SER A 124 26.12 23.26 -15.99
C SER A 124 25.64 22.58 -17.29
N GLN A 125 25.43 21.28 -17.26
CA GLN A 125 24.80 20.57 -18.38
C GLN A 125 23.56 19.82 -17.90
N GLU A 126 22.39 20.37 -18.22
CA GLU A 126 21.07 19.78 -17.92
C GLU A 126 20.92 18.35 -18.43
N SER A 127 21.60 18.00 -19.53
CA SER A 127 21.60 16.64 -20.08
C SER A 127 22.25 15.61 -19.15
N PHE A 128 23.27 16.00 -18.38
CA PHE A 128 23.89 15.11 -17.39
C PHE A 128 23.01 14.95 -16.16
N LEU A 129 22.26 15.99 -15.79
CA LEU A 129 21.31 15.96 -14.68
C LEU A 129 20.23 14.92 -14.90
N GLN A 130 19.58 14.96 -16.06
CA GLN A 130 18.53 14.02 -16.38
C GLN A 130 19.07 12.57 -16.38
N ALA A 131 20.22 12.33 -17.01
CA ALA A 131 20.84 11.01 -17.02
C ALA A 131 21.17 10.50 -15.60
N GLN A 132 21.67 11.36 -14.71
CA GLN A 132 21.94 10.98 -13.33
C GLN A 132 20.66 10.67 -12.54
N ILE A 133 19.61 11.46 -12.70
CA ILE A 133 18.33 11.23 -12.01
C ILE A 133 17.69 9.94 -12.48
N GLU A 134 17.66 9.70 -13.79
CA GLU A 134 17.16 8.46 -14.38
C GLU A 134 17.97 7.26 -13.87
N GLN A 135 19.31 7.36 -13.86
CA GLN A 135 20.17 6.31 -13.32
C GLN A 135 19.88 6.04 -11.83
N ARG A 136 19.77 7.09 -11.00
CA ARG A 136 19.41 6.94 -9.57
C ARG A 136 18.03 6.32 -9.39
N THR A 137 17.08 6.67 -10.25
CA THR A 137 15.73 6.09 -10.23
C THR A 137 15.77 4.59 -10.57
N LEU A 138 16.59 4.19 -11.53
CA LEU A 138 16.80 2.79 -11.89
C LEU A 138 17.51 2.01 -10.78
N GLU A 139 18.49 2.61 -10.10
CA GLU A 139 19.23 2.00 -8.98
C GLU A 139 18.30 1.61 -7.82
N ILE A 140 17.25 2.41 -7.56
CA ILE A 140 16.23 2.10 -6.54
C ILE A 140 15.10 1.20 -7.06
N GLY A 141 15.21 0.67 -8.29
CA GLY A 141 14.20 -0.20 -8.90
C GLY A 141 12.90 0.51 -9.27
N ALA A 142 12.94 1.82 -9.48
CA ALA A 142 11.78 2.63 -9.83
C ALA A 142 11.79 3.07 -11.30
N ARG A 143 10.66 3.57 -11.77
CA ARG A 143 10.49 4.18 -13.09
C ARG A 143 10.41 5.70 -12.94
N PHE A 144 11.30 6.40 -13.61
CA PHE A 144 11.30 7.87 -13.62
C PHE A 144 9.99 8.43 -14.20
N ILE A 145 9.45 9.48 -13.58
CA ILE A 145 8.28 10.23 -14.08
C ILE A 145 8.69 11.66 -14.42
N SER A 146 9.23 12.39 -13.45
CA SER A 146 9.62 13.79 -13.64
C SER A 146 10.61 14.25 -12.57
N PHE A 147 11.37 15.29 -12.92
CA PHE A 147 12.16 16.06 -11.97
C PHE A 147 12.06 17.54 -12.29
N ASP A 148 11.77 18.35 -11.28
CA ASP A 148 11.81 19.80 -11.37
C ASP A 148 13.03 20.32 -10.60
N ASN A 149 14.02 20.83 -11.33
CA ASN A 149 15.26 21.34 -10.77
C ASN A 149 15.09 22.63 -9.96
N ALA A 150 14.06 23.43 -10.23
CA ALA A 150 13.83 24.67 -9.50
C ALA A 150 13.23 24.40 -8.11
N THR A 151 12.39 23.37 -7.99
CA THR A 151 11.72 23.01 -6.74
C THR A 151 12.34 21.82 -6.03
N GLY A 152 13.23 21.08 -6.70
CA GLY A 152 13.80 19.83 -6.21
C GLY A 152 12.76 18.71 -6.09
N GLN A 153 11.70 18.76 -6.90
CA GLN A 153 10.62 17.77 -6.87
C GLN A 153 10.98 16.58 -7.77
N TRP A 154 11.25 15.42 -7.18
CA TRP A 154 11.55 14.18 -7.90
C TRP A 154 10.38 13.20 -7.79
N SER A 155 9.77 12.86 -8.93
CA SER A 155 8.65 11.92 -9.00
C SER A 155 9.04 10.65 -9.74
N PHE A 156 8.68 9.49 -9.19
CA PHE A 156 8.94 8.18 -9.76
C PHE A 156 7.84 7.17 -9.37
N ALA A 157 7.65 6.14 -10.19
CA ALA A 157 6.74 5.03 -9.91
C ALA A 157 7.50 3.81 -9.43
N VAL A 158 6.95 3.12 -8.44
CA VAL A 158 7.40 1.79 -8.00
C VAL A 158 6.30 0.79 -8.28
N ASP A 159 6.66 -0.44 -8.66
CA ASP A 159 5.67 -1.51 -8.86
C ASP A 159 5.25 -2.17 -7.52
N TYR A 160 6.16 -2.18 -6.54
CA TYR A 160 5.98 -2.69 -5.18
C TYR A 160 7.14 -2.19 -4.30
N PHE A 161 7.06 -2.44 -2.99
CA PHE A 161 8.09 -2.08 -2.00
C PHE A 161 8.80 -3.35 -1.52
N VAL A 162 10.10 -3.25 -1.27
CA VAL A 162 11.01 -4.36 -0.88
C VAL A 162 11.46 -4.26 0.55
#